data_AF-A0A931QSF2-F1
#
_entry.id   AF-A0A931QSF2-F1
#
_cell.length_a   1.000
_cell.length_b   1.000
_cell.length_c   1.000
_cell.angle_alpha   90.00
_cell.angle_beta   90.00
_cell.angle_gamma   90.00
#
_symmetry.space_group_name_H-M   'P 1'
#
loop_
_entity.id
_entity.type
_entity.pdbx_description
1 polymer ?
#
loop_
_entity_poly.entity_id
_entity_poly.type
_entity_poly.pdbx_seq_one_letter_code
_entity_poly.pdbx_strand_id
1 'polypeptide(L)'
;MKLSITILFFILSMAIFAHGDEKHNKDHKTKADTFTVVNGDTIAVNGIPVEAAKQKSVEAEKEEPFELNPAEQIFVHMHNKLVHFPIVIGIVAFLLTLANIKTKNYERVILVLIIAGILFTIGTVVTGLNQTEPFNGTGKQWLVEFHRNTGIALLASYICWFVFTSVQRLKKFSWIIGLLTISLITLAGFLGGVIAH
;
A
#
# COMPACT_ATOMS: atom_id res chain seq x y z
N MET A 1 -16.24 9.87 -29.57
CA MET A 1 -15.25 8.78 -29.72
C MET A 1 -13.81 9.22 -29.44
N LYS A 2 -13.37 10.42 -29.87
CA LYS A 2 -12.01 10.92 -29.61
C LYS A 2 -11.68 11.17 -28.12
N LEU A 3 -12.65 11.61 -27.31
CA LEU A 3 -12.45 11.88 -25.87
C LEU A 3 -12.23 10.61 -25.01
N SER A 4 -12.81 9.47 -25.43
CA SER A 4 -12.67 8.21 -24.70
C SER A 4 -11.29 7.56 -24.90
N ILE A 5 -10.63 7.84 -26.03
CA ILE A 5 -9.28 7.32 -26.33
C ILE A 5 -8.22 8.08 -25.54
N THR A 6 -8.37 9.40 -25.38
CA THR A 6 -7.44 10.21 -24.59
C THR A 6 -7.49 9.88 -23.10
N ILE A 7 -8.68 9.62 -22.54
CA ILE A 7 -8.82 9.19 -21.13
C ILE A 7 -8.20 7.80 -20.92
N LEU A 8 -8.39 6.87 -21.87
CA LEU A 8 -7.79 5.54 -21.80
C LEU A 8 -6.26 5.60 -21.87
N PHE A 9 -5.69 6.46 -22.72
CA PHE A 9 -4.25 6.66 -22.82
C PHE A 9 -3.66 7.27 -21.54
N PHE A 10 -4.37 8.20 -20.90
CA PHE A 10 -3.95 8.81 -19.64
C PHE A 10 -3.95 7.81 -18.47
N ILE A 11 -4.94 6.91 -18.41
CA ILE A 11 -4.97 5.83 -17.41
C ILE A 11 -3.86 4.80 -17.68
N LEU A 12 -3.59 4.49 -18.96
CA LEU A 12 -2.55 3.53 -19.33
C LEU A 12 -1.14 4.05 -19.05
N SER A 13 -0.88 5.36 -19.22
CA SER A 13 0.43 5.94 -18.92
C SER A 13 0.77 5.94 -17.42
N MET A 14 -0.24 5.98 -16.54
CA MET A 14 -0.04 5.87 -15.09
C MET A 14 0.36 4.46 -14.64
N ALA A 15 -0.11 3.41 -15.33
CA ALA A 15 0.22 2.02 -14.99
C ALA A 15 1.71 1.69 -15.23
N ILE A 16 2.35 2.36 -16.18
CA ILE A 16 3.76 2.13 -16.55
C ILE A 16 4.71 2.74 -15.51
N PHE A 17 4.30 3.80 -14.81
CA PHE A 17 5.11 4.45 -13.77
C PHE A 17 4.97 3.82 -12.37
N ALA A 18 4.02 2.89 -12.18
CA ALA A 18 3.76 2.24 -10.90
C ALA A 18 4.60 0.98 -10.64
N HIS A 19 5.32 0.46 -11.63
CA HIS A 19 6.36 -0.56 -11.43
C HIS A 19 7.70 0.13 -11.17
N GLY A 20 7.93 0.52 -9.91
CA GLY A 20 9.29 0.78 -9.45
C GLY A 20 10.04 -0.54 -9.44
N ASP A 21 11.14 -0.63 -10.21
CA ASP A 21 12.08 -1.74 -10.15
C ASP A 21 12.64 -1.84 -8.72
N GLU A 22 12.02 -2.66 -7.87
CA GLU A 22 12.59 -3.04 -6.58
C GLU A 22 13.82 -3.92 -6.83
N LYS A 23 14.96 -3.27 -7.05
CA LYS A 23 16.26 -3.88 -6.79
C LYS A 23 16.36 -4.10 -5.28
N HIS A 24 16.05 -5.32 -4.85
CA HIS A 24 16.47 -5.82 -3.55
C HIS A 24 17.99 -5.76 -3.46
N ASN A 25 18.54 -4.64 -3.00
CA ASN A 25 19.92 -4.55 -2.56
C ASN A 25 20.01 -5.26 -1.21
N LYS A 26 20.19 -6.58 -1.23
CA LYS A 26 20.66 -7.34 -0.06
C LYS A 26 22.11 -6.98 0.16
N ASP A 27 22.34 -5.82 0.77
CA ASP A 27 23.66 -5.44 1.28
C ASP A 27 23.88 -6.18 2.63
N HIS A 28 23.90 -7.51 2.59
CA HIS A 28 24.56 -8.29 3.64
C HIS A 28 26.06 -8.20 3.38
N LYS A 29 26.67 -7.10 3.83
CA LYS A 29 28.11 -7.10 4.11
C LYS A 29 28.35 -7.99 5.32
N THR A 30 28.37 -9.29 5.13
CA THR A 30 29.14 -10.19 6.00
C THR A 30 30.59 -9.79 5.83
N LYS A 31 31.12 -9.00 6.77
CA LYS A 31 32.55 -8.75 6.86
C LYS A 31 33.22 -10.12 6.99
N ALA A 32 34.17 -10.41 6.10
CA ALA A 32 34.94 -11.64 6.19
C ALA A 32 35.74 -11.63 7.49
N ASP A 33 35.58 -12.67 8.30
CA ASP A 33 36.31 -12.79 9.56
C ASP A 33 37.81 -12.94 9.29
N THR A 34 38.61 -12.09 9.92
CA THR A 34 40.07 -12.16 9.82
C THR A 34 40.62 -12.96 10.97
N PHE A 35 41.28 -14.07 10.67
CA PHE A 35 42.02 -14.86 11.65
C PHE A 35 43.45 -14.36 11.75
N THR A 36 43.89 -13.98 12.95
CA THR A 36 45.29 -13.61 13.21
C THR A 36 45.84 -14.39 14.39
N VAL A 37 47.09 -14.83 14.28
CA VAL A 37 47.83 -15.44 15.39
C VAL A 37 48.59 -14.33 16.09
N VAL A 38 48.26 -14.08 17.36
CA VAL A 38 48.92 -13.08 18.21
C VAL A 38 49.88 -13.82 19.12
N ASN A 39 51.16 -13.46 19.11
CA ASN A 39 52.22 -14.06 19.95
C ASN A 39 52.39 -15.58 19.84
N GLY A 40 52.17 -16.17 18.66
CA GLY A 40 52.50 -17.58 18.37
C GLY A 40 51.51 -18.62 18.92
N ASP A 41 50.86 -18.34 20.06
CA ASP A 41 50.01 -19.30 20.77
C ASP A 41 48.54 -18.87 20.91
N THR A 42 48.17 -17.64 20.50
CA THR A 42 46.79 -17.14 20.65
C THR A 42 46.14 -16.86 19.31
N ILE A 43 44.98 -17.49 19.05
CA ILE A 43 44.15 -17.20 17.87
C ILE A 43 43.19 -16.06 18.21
N ALA A 44 43.16 -15.02 17.37
CA ALA A 44 42.21 -13.92 17.44
C ALA A 44 41.32 -13.89 16.19
N VAL A 45 40.03 -13.63 16.39
CA VAL A 45 39.05 -13.40 15.32
C VAL A 45 38.67 -11.93 15.35
N ASN A 46 38.91 -11.21 14.25
CA ASN A 46 38.69 -9.76 14.14
C ASN A 46 39.40 -8.95 15.26
N GLY A 47 40.59 -9.39 15.67
CA GLY A 47 41.39 -8.73 16.70
C GLY A 47 40.98 -9.03 18.15
N ILE A 48 39.99 -9.90 18.38
CA ILE A 48 39.57 -10.33 19.72
C ILE A 48 40.14 -11.73 19.99
N PRO A 49 40.89 -11.95 21.10
CA PRO A 49 41.35 -13.27 21.50
C PRO A 49 40.16 -14.21 21.72
N VAL A 50 40.22 -15.43 21.18
CA VAL A 50 39.13 -16.42 21.28
C VAL A 50 38.76 -16.73 22.74
N GLU A 51 39.71 -16.65 23.66
CA GLU A 51 39.49 -16.85 25.11
C GLU A 51 38.70 -15.70 25.75
N ALA A 52 38.95 -14.46 25.32
CA ALA A 52 38.20 -13.29 25.75
C ALA A 52 36.76 -13.30 25.18
N ALA A 53 36.57 -13.83 23.97
CA ALA A 53 35.25 -14.05 23.38
C ALA A 53 34.44 -15.11 24.15
N LYS A 54 35.10 -16.15 24.68
CA LYS A 54 34.49 -17.19 25.52
C LYS A 54 34.03 -16.69 26.89
N GLN A 55 34.71 -15.69 27.46
CA GLN A 55 34.25 -15.03 28.69
C GLN A 55 33.11 -14.04 28.42
N LYS A 56 33.10 -13.39 27.25
CA LYS A 56 32.04 -12.44 26.88
C LYS A 56 30.72 -13.11 26.47
N SER A 57 30.74 -14.39 26.09
CA SER A 57 29.52 -15.15 25.74
C SER A 57 28.69 -15.62 26.94
N VAL A 58 29.12 -15.36 28.19
CA VAL A 58 28.35 -15.70 29.41
C VAL A 58 27.39 -14.58 29.79
N GLU A 59 27.62 -13.35 29.32
CA GLU A 59 26.60 -12.30 29.25
C GLU A 59 25.87 -12.43 27.91
N ALA A 60 25.27 -13.59 27.67
CA ALA A 60 24.23 -13.70 26.65
C ALA A 60 23.09 -12.80 27.12
N GLU A 61 22.94 -11.63 26.50
CA GLU A 61 21.68 -10.91 26.47
C GLU A 61 20.59 -11.97 26.25
N LYS A 62 19.68 -12.09 27.21
CA LYS A 62 18.48 -12.90 27.04
C LYS A 62 17.74 -12.26 25.86
N GLU A 63 17.99 -12.77 24.66
CA GLU A 63 17.09 -12.53 23.53
C GLU A 63 15.72 -12.97 24.03
N GLU A 64 14.83 -12.00 24.22
CA GLU A 64 13.45 -12.32 24.56
C GLU A 64 12.94 -13.31 23.52
N PRO A 65 12.20 -14.36 23.93
CA PRO A 65 11.68 -15.33 22.99
C PRO A 65 10.94 -14.59 21.88
N PHE A 66 11.42 -14.75 20.65
CA PHE A 66 10.81 -14.17 19.47
C PHE A 66 9.42 -14.78 19.29
N GLU A 67 8.42 -14.18 19.94
CA GLU A 67 7.02 -14.56 19.81
C GLU A 67 6.52 -14.12 18.45
N LEU A 68 6.63 -15.03 17.49
CA LEU A 68 5.98 -14.90 16.19
C LEU A 68 4.47 -14.94 16.40
N ASN A 69 3.83 -13.77 16.49
CA ASN A 69 2.39 -13.65 16.31
C ASN A 69 2.08 -13.67 14.81
N PRO A 70 1.60 -14.80 14.24
CA PRO A 70 1.44 -14.92 12.79
C PRO A 70 0.37 -13.97 12.27
N ALA A 71 -0.61 -13.61 13.11
CA ALA A 71 -1.62 -12.62 12.76
C ALA A 71 -0.98 -11.25 12.52
N GLU A 72 -0.13 -10.80 13.43
CA GLU A 72 0.54 -9.51 13.37
C GLU A 72 1.41 -9.37 12.10
N GLN A 73 2.17 -10.41 11.75
CA GLN A 73 2.96 -10.42 10.51
C GLN A 73 2.11 -10.39 9.23
N ILE A 74 0.94 -11.03 9.24
CA ILE A 74 0.01 -10.96 8.10
C ILE A 74 -0.52 -9.54 7.93
N PHE A 75 -0.86 -8.86 9.02
CA PHE A 75 -1.39 -7.48 8.97
C PHE A 75 -0.35 -6.46 8.50
N VAL A 76 0.93 -6.63 8.85
CA VAL A 76 2.02 -5.70 8.51
C VAL A 76 2.16 -5.45 7.00
N HIS A 77 1.88 -6.45 6.16
CA HIS A 77 2.01 -6.31 4.69
C HIS A 77 0.66 -6.28 3.95
N MET A 78 -0.46 -6.36 4.68
CA MET A 78 -1.76 -6.52 4.05
C MET A 78 -2.23 -5.25 3.34
N HIS A 79 -1.88 -4.07 3.85
CA HIS A 79 -2.23 -2.79 3.22
C HIS A 79 -1.75 -2.73 1.76
N ASN A 80 -0.47 -3.00 1.52
CA ASN A 80 0.13 -2.97 0.18
C ASN A 80 -0.52 -3.96 -0.81
N LYS A 81 -1.11 -5.05 -0.31
CA LYS A 81 -1.86 -5.99 -1.15
C LYS A 81 -3.28 -5.50 -1.41
N LEU A 82 -3.93 -4.94 -0.39
CA LEU A 82 -5.33 -4.51 -0.47
C LEU A 82 -5.54 -3.26 -1.32
N VAL A 83 -4.59 -2.32 -1.36
CA VAL A 83 -4.71 -1.05 -2.10
C VAL A 83 -5.02 -1.25 -3.59
N HIS A 84 -4.63 -2.37 -4.19
CA HIS A 84 -4.84 -2.64 -5.63
C HIS A 84 -6.30 -2.93 -5.98
N PHE A 85 -7.08 -3.51 -5.06
CA PHE A 85 -8.45 -3.92 -5.35
C PHE A 85 -9.39 -2.72 -5.55
N PRO A 86 -9.45 -1.71 -4.65
CA PRO A 86 -10.26 -0.51 -4.86
C PRO A 86 -9.89 0.23 -6.15
N ILE A 87 -8.62 0.19 -6.58
CA ILE A 87 -8.16 0.84 -7.81
C ILE A 87 -8.82 0.19 -9.02
N VAL A 88 -8.59 -1.11 -9.21
CA VAL A 88 -9.06 -1.83 -10.40
C VAL A 88 -10.59 -1.86 -10.44
N ILE A 89 -11.22 -2.16 -9.31
CA ILE A 89 -12.69 -2.22 -9.20
C ILE A 89 -13.31 -0.86 -9.51
N GLY A 90 -12.75 0.23 -8.98
CA GLY A 90 -13.23 1.58 -9.23
C GLY A 90 -13.14 2.00 -10.69
N ILE A 91 -12.00 1.71 -11.34
CA ILE A 91 -11.79 1.99 -12.76
C ILE A 91 -12.82 1.23 -13.61
N VAL A 92 -12.99 -0.08 -13.37
CA VAL A 92 -13.95 -0.89 -14.13
C VAL A 92 -15.38 -0.41 -13.89
N ALA A 93 -15.75 -0.11 -12.64
CA ALA A 93 -17.07 0.46 -12.31
C ALA A 93 -17.31 1.77 -13.06
N PHE A 94 -16.30 2.65 -13.14
CA PHE A 94 -16.41 3.95 -13.77
C PHE A 94 -16.61 3.82 -15.28
N LEU A 95 -15.81 2.97 -15.93
CA LEU A 95 -15.95 2.70 -17.36
C LEU A 95 -17.33 2.13 -17.70
N LEU A 96 -17.84 1.21 -16.87
CA LEU A 96 -19.20 0.69 -17.04
C LEU A 96 -20.25 1.76 -16.79
N THR A 97 -20.09 2.64 -15.79
CA THR A 97 -20.98 3.78 -15.57
C THR A 97 -21.05 4.68 -16.81
N LEU A 98 -19.93 4.98 -17.46
CA LEU A 98 -19.91 5.75 -18.71
C LEU A 98 -20.60 5.02 -19.85
N ALA A 99 -20.34 3.72 -20.04
CA ALA A 99 -21.01 2.90 -21.06
C ALA A 99 -22.53 2.83 -20.83
N ASN A 100 -22.94 2.77 -19.57
CA ASN A 100 -24.32 2.62 -19.15
C ASN A 100 -25.17 3.88 -19.36
N ILE A 101 -24.56 5.06 -19.62
CA ILE A 101 -25.27 6.30 -19.97
C ILE A 101 -26.19 6.07 -21.18
N LYS A 102 -25.74 5.28 -22.16
CA LYS A 102 -26.49 5.00 -23.40
C LYS A 102 -27.23 3.67 -23.36
N THR A 103 -26.57 2.60 -22.89
CA THR A 103 -27.09 1.23 -23.05
C THR A 103 -28.02 0.79 -21.93
N LYS A 104 -27.87 1.35 -20.72
CA LYS A 104 -28.65 1.00 -19.50
C LYS A 104 -28.63 -0.49 -19.10
N ASN A 105 -27.70 -1.29 -19.63
CA ASN A 105 -27.65 -2.75 -19.42
C ASN A 105 -26.74 -3.19 -18.26
N TYR A 106 -25.93 -2.29 -17.70
CA TYR A 106 -24.85 -2.64 -16.76
C TYR A 106 -25.14 -2.23 -15.31
N GLU A 107 -26.34 -1.74 -15.01
CA GLU A 107 -26.66 -1.15 -13.69
C GLU A 107 -26.35 -2.08 -12.51
N ARG A 108 -26.75 -3.36 -12.59
CA ARG A 108 -26.49 -4.34 -11.52
C ARG A 108 -24.99 -4.60 -11.36
N VAL A 109 -24.25 -4.71 -12.46
CA VAL A 109 -22.81 -4.96 -12.43
C VAL A 109 -22.07 -3.78 -11.80
N ILE A 110 -22.44 -2.55 -12.18
CA ILE A 110 -21.89 -1.33 -11.58
C ILE A 110 -22.13 -1.31 -10.07
N LEU A 111 -23.35 -1.62 -9.61
CA LEU A 111 -23.66 -1.64 -8.17
C LEU A 111 -22.82 -2.68 -7.42
N VAL A 112 -22.69 -3.90 -7.96
CA VAL A 112 -21.85 -4.95 -7.35
C VAL A 112 -20.39 -4.51 -7.26
N LEU A 113 -19.85 -3.90 -8.31
CA LEU A 113 -18.48 -3.39 -8.30
C LEU A 113 -18.31 -2.24 -7.30
N ILE A 114 -19.24 -1.29 -7.22
CA ILE A 114 -19.18 -0.22 -6.21
C ILE A 114 -19.21 -0.81 -4.80
N ILE A 115 -20.07 -1.79 -4.52
CA ILE A 115 -20.12 -2.48 -3.21
C ILE A 115 -18.78 -3.17 -2.91
N ALA A 116 -18.23 -3.92 -3.87
CA ALA A 116 -16.92 -4.55 -3.71
C ALA A 116 -15.83 -3.49 -3.44
N GLY A 117 -15.86 -2.37 -4.17
CA GLY A 117 -14.96 -1.23 -3.96
C GLY A 117 -15.07 -0.65 -2.55
N ILE A 118 -16.28 -0.49 -2.01
CA ILE A 118 -16.51 -0.07 -0.61
C ILE A 118 -15.83 -1.06 0.35
N LEU A 119 -16.09 -2.36 0.21
CA LEU A 119 -15.56 -3.39 1.11
C LEU A 119 -14.02 -3.41 1.11
N PHE A 120 -13.40 -3.40 -0.06
CA PHE A 120 -11.94 -3.36 -0.16
C PHE A 120 -11.35 -2.04 0.33
N THR A 121 -12.04 -0.91 0.12
CA THR A 121 -11.57 0.39 0.63
C THR A 121 -11.62 0.41 2.16
N ILE A 122 -12.65 -0.16 2.79
CA ILE A 122 -12.71 -0.34 4.25
C ILE A 122 -11.49 -1.13 4.74
N GLY A 123 -11.22 -2.29 4.14
CA GLY A 123 -10.06 -3.12 4.51
C GLY A 123 -8.73 -2.37 4.32
N THR A 124 -8.61 -1.60 3.25
CA THR A 124 -7.42 -0.77 2.97
C THR A 124 -7.23 0.33 4.00
N VAL A 125 -8.30 1.05 4.37
CA VAL A 125 -8.24 2.11 5.39
C VAL A 125 -7.88 1.52 6.76
N VAL A 126 -8.52 0.42 7.17
CA VAL A 126 -8.23 -0.24 8.46
C VAL A 126 -6.78 -0.69 8.53
N THR A 127 -6.29 -1.38 7.48
CA THR A 127 -4.90 -1.83 7.45
C THR A 127 -3.90 -0.68 7.38
N GLY A 128 -4.21 0.42 6.71
CA GLY A 128 -3.35 1.61 6.65
C GLY A 128 -3.30 2.36 7.99
N LEU A 129 -4.40 2.41 8.74
CA LEU A 129 -4.41 3.01 10.09
C LEU A 129 -3.47 2.27 11.05
N ASN A 130 -3.30 0.97 10.90
CA ASN A 130 -2.37 0.18 11.70
C ASN A 130 -0.89 0.39 11.32
N GLN A 131 -0.60 1.14 10.26
CA GLN A 131 0.77 1.43 9.78
C GLN A 131 1.21 2.88 10.06
N THR A 132 0.40 3.69 10.74
CA THR A 132 0.71 5.13 10.92
C THR A 132 1.72 5.41 12.04
N GLU A 133 1.81 4.54 13.04
CA GLU A 133 2.60 4.78 14.27
C GLU A 133 4.08 5.16 14.01
N PRO A 134 4.81 4.50 13.08
CA PRO A 134 6.22 4.83 12.82
C PRO A 134 6.45 6.25 12.29
N PHE A 135 5.41 6.93 11.81
CA PHE A 135 5.50 8.26 11.23
C PHE A 135 5.17 9.39 12.22
N ASN A 136 4.71 9.06 13.43
CA ASN A 136 4.37 10.06 14.45
C ASN A 136 5.62 10.84 14.89
N GLY A 137 5.51 12.17 14.89
CA GLY A 137 6.62 13.07 15.22
C GLY A 137 7.68 13.21 14.13
N THR A 138 7.50 12.56 12.97
CA THR A 138 8.43 12.66 11.84
C THR A 138 8.03 13.78 10.86
N GLY A 139 8.98 14.23 10.03
CA GLY A 139 8.69 15.19 8.97
C GLY A 139 7.72 14.68 7.89
N LYS A 140 7.46 13.36 7.82
CA LYS A 140 6.49 12.75 6.91
C LYS A 140 5.09 12.58 7.53
N GLN A 141 4.89 12.92 8.81
CA GLN A 141 3.60 12.73 9.50
C GLN A 141 2.43 13.38 8.74
N TRP A 142 2.59 14.64 8.34
CA TRP A 142 1.53 15.37 7.62
C TRP A 142 1.14 14.69 6.30
N LEU A 143 2.09 14.04 5.63
CA LEU A 143 1.86 13.35 4.37
C LEU A 143 1.05 12.08 4.59
N VAL A 144 1.36 11.33 5.65
CA VAL A 144 0.62 10.14 6.08
C VAL A 144 -0.80 10.51 6.51
N GLU A 145 -0.97 11.60 7.26
CA GLU A 145 -2.29 12.13 7.63
C GLU A 145 -3.10 12.54 6.39
N PHE A 146 -2.47 13.21 5.42
CA PHE A 146 -3.11 13.58 4.18
C PHE A 146 -3.51 12.35 3.33
N HIS A 147 -2.65 11.34 3.25
CA HIS A 147 -2.95 10.07 2.60
C HIS A 147 -4.11 9.33 3.29
N ARG A 148 -4.09 9.25 4.63
CA ARG A 148 -5.19 8.69 5.44
C ARG A 148 -6.51 9.41 5.15
N ASN A 149 -6.52 10.74 5.21
CA ASN A 149 -7.72 11.53 4.97
C ASN A 149 -8.22 11.35 3.53
N THR A 150 -7.31 11.20 2.57
CA THR A 150 -7.66 10.86 1.17
C THR A 150 -8.31 9.48 1.09
N GLY A 151 -7.81 8.47 1.81
CA GLY A 151 -8.43 7.14 1.89
C GLY A 151 -9.84 7.16 2.50
N ILE A 152 -10.06 7.96 3.54
CA ILE A 152 -11.39 8.16 4.15
C ILE A 152 -12.33 8.88 3.18
N ALA A 153 -11.85 9.94 2.51
CA ALA A 153 -12.61 10.65 1.49
C ALA A 153 -12.96 9.75 0.31
N LEU A 154 -12.05 8.86 -0.10
CA LEU A 154 -12.29 7.85 -1.12
C LEU A 154 -13.43 6.91 -0.73
N LEU A 155 -13.43 6.39 0.50
CA LEU A 155 -14.53 5.57 1.02
C LEU A 155 -15.87 6.32 0.99
N ALA A 156 -15.89 7.57 1.46
CA ALA A 156 -17.09 8.41 1.41
C ALA A 156 -17.57 8.64 -0.04
N SER A 157 -16.65 8.83 -0.99
CA SER A 157 -16.98 8.99 -2.40
C SER A 157 -17.61 7.73 -2.99
N TYR A 158 -17.13 6.54 -2.64
CA TYR A 158 -17.73 5.26 -3.05
C TYR A 158 -19.16 5.09 -2.52
N ILE A 159 -19.38 5.44 -1.25
CA ILE A 159 -20.72 5.41 -0.64
C ILE A 159 -21.65 6.42 -1.34
N CYS A 160 -21.16 7.62 -1.62
CA CYS A 160 -21.91 8.62 -2.37
C CYS A 160 -22.25 8.11 -3.78
N TRP A 161 -21.29 7.46 -4.45
CA TRP A 161 -21.50 6.90 -5.78
C TRP A 161 -22.53 5.76 -5.78
N PHE A 162 -22.53 4.93 -4.74
CA PHE A 162 -23.56 3.91 -4.53
C PHE A 162 -24.96 4.55 -4.43
N VAL A 163 -25.12 5.60 -3.63
CA VAL A 163 -26.40 6.33 -3.49
C VAL A 163 -26.83 6.93 -4.84
N PHE A 164 -25.93 7.60 -5.56
CA PHE A 164 -26.23 8.19 -6.85
C PHE A 164 -26.62 7.15 -7.90
N THR A 165 -25.97 5.98 -7.88
CA THR A 165 -26.29 4.89 -8.82
C THR A 165 -27.61 4.19 -8.47
N SER A 166 -27.96 4.11 -7.19
CA SER A 166 -29.17 3.42 -6.69
C SER A 166 -30.44 4.25 -6.82
N VAL A 167 -30.34 5.58 -6.71
CA VAL A 167 -31.50 6.48 -6.75
C VAL A 167 -31.79 6.95 -8.17
N GLN A 168 -32.95 6.60 -8.71
CA GLN A 168 -33.33 6.85 -10.11
C GLN A 168 -33.17 8.32 -10.56
N ARG A 169 -33.47 9.29 -9.67
CA ARG A 169 -33.34 10.73 -9.96
C ARG A 169 -31.88 11.21 -10.02
N LEU A 170 -30.99 10.55 -9.28
CA LEU A 170 -29.56 10.91 -9.16
C LEU A 170 -28.68 10.16 -10.17
N LYS A 171 -29.16 9.03 -10.70
CA LYS A 171 -28.41 8.13 -11.59
C LYS A 171 -27.76 8.83 -12.78
N LYS A 172 -28.40 9.86 -13.34
CA LYS A 172 -27.83 10.66 -14.45
C LYS A 172 -26.54 11.42 -14.09
N PHE A 173 -26.29 11.65 -12.80
CA PHE A 173 -25.10 12.32 -12.27
C PHE A 173 -24.08 11.34 -11.67
N SER A 174 -24.36 10.03 -11.65
CA SER A 174 -23.47 9.01 -11.07
C SER A 174 -22.06 9.04 -11.67
N TRP A 175 -21.92 9.37 -12.95
CA TRP A 175 -20.60 9.49 -13.60
C TRP A 175 -19.75 10.63 -13.02
N ILE A 176 -20.35 11.71 -12.52
CA ILE A 176 -19.61 12.83 -11.89
C ILE A 176 -18.97 12.34 -10.60
N ILE A 177 -19.73 11.58 -9.80
CA ILE A 177 -19.24 11.01 -8.55
C ILE A 177 -18.19 9.94 -8.84
N GLY A 178 -18.40 9.10 -9.86
CA GLY A 178 -17.38 8.16 -10.31
C GLY A 178 -16.07 8.84 -10.72
N LEU A 179 -16.15 9.97 -11.44
CA LEU A 179 -14.95 10.75 -11.80
C LEU A 179 -14.23 11.29 -10.56
N LEU A 180 -14.96 11.81 -9.57
CA LEU A 180 -14.40 12.23 -8.29
C LEU A 180 -13.70 11.05 -7.58
N THR A 181 -14.32 9.87 -7.55
CA THR A 181 -13.73 8.66 -6.97
C THR A 181 -12.43 8.28 -7.68
N ILE A 182 -12.37 8.31 -9.01
CA ILE A 182 -11.14 8.03 -9.77
C ILE A 182 -10.03 9.05 -9.46
N SER A 183 -10.37 10.33 -9.32
CA SER A 183 -9.41 11.36 -8.93
C SER A 183 -8.83 11.10 -7.54
N LEU A 184 -9.68 10.70 -6.58
CA LEU A 184 -9.25 10.32 -5.22
C LEU A 184 -8.40 9.05 -5.21
N ILE A 185 -8.73 8.04 -6.02
CA ILE A 185 -7.92 6.83 -6.19
C ILE A 185 -6.51 7.20 -6.67
N THR A 186 -6.43 8.06 -7.69
CA THR A 186 -5.16 8.50 -8.26
C THR A 186 -4.32 9.26 -7.24
N LEU A 187 -4.95 10.18 -6.50
CA LEU A 187 -4.29 10.93 -5.44
C LEU A 187 -3.81 10.01 -4.30
N ALA A 188 -4.64 9.07 -3.85
CA ALA A 188 -4.27 8.12 -2.82
C ALA A 188 -3.08 7.26 -3.27
N GLY A 189 -3.12 6.71 -4.49
CA GLY A 189 -2.02 5.92 -5.06
C GLY A 189 -0.72 6.72 -5.16
N PHE A 190 -0.79 7.96 -5.65
CA PHE A 190 0.36 8.87 -5.70
C PHE A 190 0.96 9.11 -4.31
N LEU A 191 0.13 9.50 -3.33
CA LEU A 191 0.59 9.75 -1.96
C LEU A 191 1.19 8.49 -1.32
N GLY A 192 0.59 7.31 -1.55
CA GLY A 192 1.13 6.04 -1.07
C GLY A 192 2.51 5.74 -1.64
N GLY A 193 2.71 5.99 -2.95
CA GLY A 193 4.03 5.86 -3.58
C GLY A 193 5.07 6.83 -3.01
N VAL A 194 4.68 8.08 -2.72
CA VAL A 194 5.58 9.08 -2.09
C VAL A 194 5.90 8.71 -0.63
N ILE A 195 5.00 8.06 0.10
CA ILE A 195 5.27 7.60 1.48
C ILE A 195 6.28 6.43 1.46
N ALA A 196 6.18 5.54 0.46
CA ALA A 196 7.03 4.36 0.33
C ALA A 196 8.49 4.67 -0.10
N HIS A 197 8.75 5.86 -0.66
CA HIS A 197 10.09 6.35 -1.03
C HIS A 197 10.58 7.45 -0.08
#